data_AF-A0A7V8E0H9-F1
#
_entry.id   AF-A0A7V8E0H9-F1
#
_cell.length_a   1.000
_cell.length_b   1.000
_cell.length_c   1.000
_cell.angle_alpha   90.00
_cell.angle_beta   90.00
_cell.angle_gamma   90.00
#
_symmetry.space_group_name_H-M   'P 1'
#
loop_
_entity.id
_entity.type
_entity.pdbx_description
1 polymer ?
#
loop_
_entity_poly.entity_id
_entity_poly.type
_entity_poly.pdbx_seq_one_letter_code
_entity_poly.pdbx_strand_id
1 'polypeptide(L)'
;MRTETGGLSSKEAVVRILALAVVVAFLVAGCKKDGSSTSAVSTNGDESHHPDVIFESPIPEETGVLPTAVVTAIFDDPMDPLTITTGTFILHDGGGMPVAGTVTYTATTRTATFTPTALLMPSMTYTASLSAYIQNTSGESLGVSHAWWFITAP
;
A
#
# COMPACT_ATOMS: atom_id res chain seq x y z
N MET A 1 39.29 -42.02 18.50
CA MET A 1 38.70 -42.53 17.24
C MET A 1 37.45 -41.71 16.96
N ARG A 2 37.42 -41.04 15.79
CA ARG A 2 36.27 -40.64 14.95
C ARG A 2 34.98 -40.13 15.66
N THR A 3 34.66 -38.84 15.64
CA THR A 3 34.06 -37.96 14.58
C THR A 3 32.55 -37.74 14.76
N GLU A 4 32.18 -36.45 14.76
CA GLU A 4 30.98 -35.80 14.15
C GLU A 4 29.57 -36.13 14.71
N THR A 5 28.53 -35.29 14.65
CA THR A 5 28.21 -33.97 14.01
C THR A 5 26.97 -33.42 14.78
N GLY A 6 26.81 -32.14 15.09
CA GLY A 6 26.36 -31.08 14.18
C GLY A 6 24.91 -30.65 14.51
N GLY A 7 24.68 -29.40 14.96
CA GLY A 7 23.32 -28.85 15.08
C GLY A 7 23.16 -27.63 16.00
N LEU A 8 23.50 -26.43 15.51
CA LEU A 8 22.70 -25.18 15.51
C LEU A 8 23.60 -23.98 15.12
N SER A 9 23.49 -23.55 13.85
CA SER A 9 24.05 -22.32 13.29
C SER A 9 23.45 -21.11 14.02
N SER A 10 24.14 -20.17 14.69
CA SER A 10 25.38 -19.39 14.47
C SER A 10 25.31 -18.20 13.48
N LYS A 11 24.14 -17.68 13.08
CA LYS A 11 24.14 -16.43 12.26
C LYS A 11 23.11 -15.33 12.53
N GLU A 12 22.05 -15.55 13.31
CA GLU A 12 21.07 -14.46 13.56
C GLU A 12 21.12 -13.89 14.99
N ALA A 13 21.81 -14.55 15.93
CA ALA A 13 21.83 -14.16 17.34
C ALA A 13 22.98 -13.21 17.75
N VAL A 14 23.98 -13.01 16.90
CA VAL A 14 25.26 -12.35 17.26
C VAL A 14 25.34 -10.88 16.78
N VAL A 15 24.45 -10.45 15.90
CA VAL A 15 24.59 -9.15 15.19
C VAL A 15 23.98 -7.94 15.93
N ARG A 16 23.27 -8.11 17.06
CA ARG A 16 22.63 -6.98 17.76
C ARG A 16 23.30 -6.52 19.07
N ILE A 17 24.48 -7.04 19.41
CA ILE A 17 25.06 -6.84 20.76
C ILE A 17 26.34 -5.95 20.78
N LEU A 18 26.80 -5.39 19.66
CA LEU A 18 28.03 -4.57 19.65
C LEU A 18 27.83 -3.16 19.08
N ALA A 19 28.28 -2.17 19.86
CA ALA A 19 28.42 -0.73 19.61
C ALA A 19 27.15 0.12 19.86
N LEU A 20 27.13 1.15 20.70
CA LEU A 20 28.22 2.04 21.11
C LEU A 20 27.83 2.79 22.41
N ALA A 21 28.63 2.65 23.47
CA ALA A 21 28.60 3.53 24.63
C ALA A 21 30.03 4.04 24.89
N VAL A 22 30.28 5.33 24.60
CA VAL A 22 31.40 6.08 25.20
C VAL A 22 30.91 7.51 25.48
N VAL A 23 31.06 7.87 26.74
CA VAL A 23 30.67 9.09 27.46
C VAL A 23 31.60 10.26 27.13
N VAL A 24 31.10 11.49 27.01
CA VAL A 24 31.83 12.69 27.48
C VAL A 24 30.85 13.77 27.96
N ALA A 25 30.93 14.13 29.24
CA ALA A 25 30.29 15.31 29.81
C ALA A 25 31.18 16.55 29.59
N PHE A 26 30.62 17.63 29.05
CA PHE A 26 31.19 18.98 29.16
C PHE A 26 30.09 19.97 29.52
N LEU A 27 30.20 20.55 30.72
CA LEU A 27 29.44 21.70 31.20
C LEU A 27 30.01 22.97 30.57
N VAL A 28 29.19 23.72 29.83
CA VAL A 28 29.46 25.13 29.55
C VAL A 28 28.20 25.93 29.91
N ALA A 29 28.32 26.73 30.95
CA ALA A 29 27.34 27.74 31.31
C ALA A 29 27.36 28.88 30.29
N GLY A 30 26.18 29.31 29.81
CA GLY A 30 26.04 30.46 28.94
C GLY A 30 24.58 30.89 28.80
N CYS A 31 24.13 31.84 29.64
CA CYS A 31 22.85 32.52 29.49
C CYS A 31 22.88 33.47 28.28
N LYS A 32 21.85 33.49 27.43
CA LYS A 32 21.27 34.75 26.92
C LYS A 32 19.96 34.55 26.14
N LYS A 33 19.01 35.41 26.52
CA LYS A 33 18.02 36.13 25.69
C LYS A 33 16.64 35.47 25.55
N ASP A 34 15.78 35.85 26.48
CA ASP A 34 14.33 35.81 26.31
C ASP A 34 13.94 36.63 25.08
N GLY A 35 13.38 35.95 24.09
CA GLY A 35 12.70 36.51 22.94
C GLY A 35 11.40 35.77 22.79
N SER A 36 10.40 36.15 23.60
CA SER A 36 9.03 35.73 23.38
C SER A 36 8.59 36.23 22.00
N SER A 37 8.36 35.29 21.09
CA SER A 37 7.49 35.51 19.93
C SER A 37 6.52 34.35 19.92
N THR A 38 5.36 34.63 20.50
CA THR A 38 4.11 33.90 20.36
C THR A 38 3.91 33.54 18.90
N SER A 39 3.93 32.24 18.57
CA SER A 39 3.15 31.75 17.44
C SER A 39 1.90 31.15 18.04
N ALA A 40 0.86 31.97 18.19
CA ALA A 40 -0.48 31.42 18.21
C ALA A 40 -0.74 30.86 16.80
N VAL A 41 -0.81 29.54 16.66
CA VAL A 41 -1.50 28.92 15.53
C VAL A 41 -2.22 27.66 16.02
N SER A 42 -3.53 27.82 16.12
CA SER A 42 -4.63 26.85 16.07
C SER A 42 -4.40 25.39 16.48
N THR A 43 -5.11 24.97 17.53
CA THR A 43 -5.50 23.58 17.83
C THR A 43 -6.61 23.09 16.87
N ASN A 44 -6.38 23.20 15.55
CA ASN A 44 -7.21 22.53 14.57
C ASN A 44 -6.37 21.38 14.03
N GLY A 45 -6.86 20.14 14.23
CA GLY A 45 -6.14 18.91 13.92
C GLY A 45 -5.54 18.93 12.52
N ASP A 46 -4.23 18.72 12.46
CA ASP A 46 -3.58 18.19 11.27
C ASP A 46 -3.87 16.68 11.26
N GLU A 47 -5.11 16.31 10.97
CA GLU A 47 -5.43 14.94 10.60
C GLU A 47 -4.96 14.79 9.15
N SER A 48 -3.82 14.13 8.94
CA SER A 48 -3.41 13.69 7.61
C SER A 48 -4.51 12.80 7.05
N HIS A 49 -5.12 13.23 5.96
CA HIS A 49 -6.22 12.52 5.30
C HIS A 49 -5.62 11.62 4.24
N HIS A 50 -5.40 10.36 4.57
CA HIS A 50 -5.02 9.37 3.57
C HIS A 50 -6.18 9.17 2.60
N PRO A 51 -5.92 9.06 1.29
CA PRO A 51 -6.96 8.67 0.35
C PRO A 51 -7.51 7.29 0.73
N ASP A 52 -8.80 7.07 0.51
CA ASP A 52 -9.48 5.80 0.75
C ASP A 52 -10.28 5.34 -0.48
N VAL A 53 -10.58 4.05 -0.54
CA VAL A 53 -11.41 3.44 -1.58
C VAL A 53 -12.86 3.42 -1.10
N ILE A 54 -13.73 4.12 -1.81
CA ILE A 54 -15.15 4.28 -1.43
C ILE A 54 -16.10 3.40 -2.23
N PHE A 55 -15.63 2.81 -3.34
CA PHE A 55 -16.43 1.90 -4.15
C PHE A 55 -15.56 1.02 -5.05
N GLU A 56 -15.96 -0.24 -5.18
CA GLU A 56 -15.37 -1.21 -6.10
C GLU A 56 -16.43 -1.82 -7.02
N SER A 57 -16.03 -2.15 -8.24
CA SER A 57 -16.84 -2.97 -9.14
C SER A 57 -15.92 -3.92 -9.91
N PRO A 58 -16.11 -5.25 -9.89
CA PRO A 58 -17.12 -5.98 -9.11
C PRO A 58 -17.06 -5.69 -7.61
N ILE A 59 -18.22 -5.70 -6.93
CA ILE A 59 -18.26 -5.42 -5.49
C ILE A 59 -17.57 -6.57 -4.73
N PRO A 60 -17.08 -6.32 -3.49
CA PRO A 60 -16.48 -7.38 -2.69
C PRO A 60 -17.43 -8.59 -2.54
N GLU A 61 -16.88 -9.77 -2.79
CA GLU A 61 -17.57 -11.07 -2.70
C GLU A 61 -18.69 -11.27 -3.73
N GLU A 62 -18.74 -10.46 -4.79
CA GLU A 62 -19.71 -10.63 -5.88
C GLU A 62 -19.54 -11.98 -6.57
N THR A 63 -20.64 -12.64 -6.90
CA THR A 63 -20.66 -13.90 -7.65
C THR A 63 -21.48 -13.75 -8.92
N GLY A 64 -21.19 -14.55 -9.94
CA GLY A 64 -21.90 -14.45 -11.22
C GLY A 64 -21.43 -13.27 -12.09
N VAL A 65 -20.22 -12.76 -11.83
CA VAL A 65 -19.62 -11.68 -12.61
C VAL A 65 -19.32 -12.16 -14.04
N LEU A 66 -19.66 -11.36 -15.05
CA LEU A 66 -19.39 -11.77 -16.43
C LEU A 66 -17.87 -11.93 -16.69
N PRO A 67 -17.45 -12.95 -17.46
CA PRO A 67 -16.05 -13.10 -17.90
C PRO A 67 -15.43 -11.89 -18.62
N THR A 68 -16.25 -10.98 -19.13
CA THR A 68 -15.84 -9.71 -19.77
C THR A 68 -15.67 -8.56 -18.76
N ALA A 69 -15.76 -8.82 -17.46
CA ALA A 69 -15.79 -7.77 -16.45
C ALA A 69 -14.50 -6.94 -16.46
N VAL A 70 -14.71 -5.64 -16.28
CA VAL A 70 -13.68 -4.65 -16.01
C VAL A 70 -13.69 -4.38 -14.52
N VAL A 71 -12.51 -4.30 -13.91
CA VAL A 71 -12.36 -4.07 -12.47
C VAL A 71 -12.10 -2.59 -12.23
N THR A 72 -12.81 -1.98 -11.29
CA THR A 72 -12.73 -0.54 -11.00
C THR A 72 -12.70 -0.29 -9.50
N ALA A 73 -12.05 0.82 -9.13
CA ALA A 73 -12.03 1.36 -7.79
C ALA A 73 -12.22 2.88 -7.85
N ILE A 74 -13.08 3.42 -7.00
CA ILE A 74 -13.31 4.86 -6.86
C ILE A 74 -12.70 5.33 -5.54
N PHE A 75 -11.95 6.42 -5.60
CA PHE A 75 -11.32 7.04 -4.44
C PHE A 75 -12.11 8.26 -3.96
N ASP A 76 -12.04 8.54 -2.66
CA ASP A 76 -12.58 9.77 -2.07
C ASP A 76 -11.78 11.02 -2.41
N ASP A 77 -10.51 10.86 -2.80
CA ASP A 77 -9.59 11.92 -3.15
C ASP A 77 -9.13 11.89 -4.62
N PRO A 78 -8.70 13.04 -5.18
CA PRO A 78 -8.00 13.06 -6.46
C PRO A 78 -6.64 12.35 -6.34
N MET A 79 -6.45 11.32 -7.18
CA MET A 79 -5.25 10.49 -7.16
C MET A 79 -4.19 10.94 -8.17
N ASP A 80 -2.91 10.72 -7.86
CA ASP A 80 -1.83 10.88 -8.84
C ASP A 80 -1.88 9.70 -9.85
N PRO A 81 -2.23 9.96 -11.12
CA PRO A 81 -2.34 8.92 -12.13
C PRO A 81 -1.02 8.18 -12.39
N LEU A 82 0.13 8.79 -12.11
CA LEU A 82 1.44 8.16 -12.31
C LEU A 82 1.71 7.03 -11.30
N THR A 83 1.00 7.03 -10.17
CA THR A 83 1.12 6.00 -9.14
C THR A 83 0.13 4.85 -9.33
N ILE A 84 -0.85 5.01 -10.23
CA ILE A 84 -1.87 4.00 -10.55
C ILE A 84 -1.47 3.30 -11.85
N THR A 85 -0.80 2.16 -11.71
CA THR A 85 -0.18 1.41 -12.81
C THR A 85 -0.55 -0.08 -12.72
N THR A 86 -0.15 -0.88 -13.70
CA THR A 86 -0.29 -2.34 -13.65
C THR A 86 0.57 -3.02 -12.56
N GLY A 87 1.47 -2.28 -11.91
CA GLY A 87 2.24 -2.77 -10.75
C GLY A 87 1.63 -2.39 -9.40
N THR A 88 0.64 -1.49 -9.39
CA THR A 88 -0.01 -1.02 -8.15
C THR A 88 -1.50 -1.32 -8.11
N PHE A 89 -2.14 -1.54 -9.26
CA PHE A 89 -3.48 -2.11 -9.38
C PHE A 89 -3.38 -3.44 -10.15
N ILE A 90 -3.49 -4.55 -9.43
CA ILE A 90 -3.25 -5.89 -9.96
C ILE A 90 -4.50 -6.74 -9.76
N LEU A 91 -4.84 -7.55 -10.77
CA LEU A 91 -5.83 -8.61 -10.65
C LEU A 91 -5.11 -9.96 -10.65
N HIS A 92 -5.39 -10.80 -9.66
CA HIS A 92 -4.87 -12.16 -9.58
C HIS A 92 -5.99 -13.16 -9.85
N ASP A 93 -5.68 -14.26 -10.55
CA ASP A 93 -6.57 -15.40 -10.67
C ASP A 93 -6.58 -16.25 -9.39
N GLY A 94 -7.47 -17.26 -9.34
CA GLY A 94 -7.59 -18.17 -8.21
C GLY A 94 -6.37 -19.08 -7.98
N GLY A 95 -5.41 -19.12 -8.92
CA GLY A 95 -4.10 -19.76 -8.74
C GLY A 95 -3.04 -18.81 -8.15
N GLY A 96 -3.39 -17.54 -7.93
CA GLY A 96 -2.48 -16.50 -7.46
C GLY A 96 -1.61 -15.89 -8.57
N MET A 97 -1.89 -16.18 -9.84
CA MET A 97 -1.13 -15.63 -10.97
C MET A 97 -1.72 -14.27 -11.38
N PRO A 98 -0.88 -13.27 -11.70
CA PRO A 98 -1.38 -11.99 -12.17
C PRO A 98 -2.02 -12.13 -13.55
N VAL A 99 -3.22 -11.58 -13.69
CA VAL A 99 -3.95 -11.47 -14.96
C VAL A 99 -3.34 -10.32 -15.77
N ALA A 100 -3.08 -10.56 -17.06
CA ALA A 100 -2.60 -9.50 -17.95
C ALA A 100 -3.73 -8.50 -18.27
N GLY A 101 -3.46 -7.21 -18.09
CA GLY A 101 -4.43 -6.14 -18.30
C GLY A 101 -3.79 -4.77 -18.51
N THR A 102 -4.62 -3.77 -18.79
CA THR A 102 -4.24 -2.36 -18.83
C THR A 102 -4.88 -1.61 -17.68
N VAL A 103 -4.18 -0.63 -17.12
CA VAL A 103 -4.69 0.24 -16.06
C VAL A 103 -4.82 1.67 -16.59
N THR A 104 -5.98 2.29 -16.32
CA THR A 104 -6.25 3.70 -16.60
C THR A 104 -6.85 4.38 -15.38
N TYR A 105 -6.65 5.69 -15.25
CA TYR A 105 -7.29 6.49 -14.21
C TYR A 105 -8.04 7.69 -14.81
N THR A 106 -9.30 7.87 -14.40
CA THR A 106 -10.15 8.99 -14.83
C THR A 106 -10.31 9.97 -13.67
N ALA A 107 -9.61 11.11 -13.74
CA ALA A 107 -9.56 12.09 -12.65
C ALA A 107 -10.91 12.73 -12.31
N THR A 108 -11.79 12.92 -13.29
CA THR A 108 -13.11 13.55 -13.08
C THR A 108 -14.04 12.72 -12.20
N THR A 109 -13.94 11.39 -12.29
CA THR A 109 -14.74 10.44 -11.50
C THR A 109 -13.92 9.76 -10.40
N ARG A 110 -12.63 10.10 -10.29
CA ARG A 110 -11.65 9.49 -9.37
C ARG A 110 -11.61 7.97 -9.50
N THR A 111 -11.72 7.46 -10.72
CA THR A 111 -11.89 6.02 -10.97
C THR A 111 -10.62 5.42 -11.57
N ALA A 112 -10.00 4.47 -10.87
CA ALA A 112 -9.03 3.55 -11.46
C ALA A 112 -9.76 2.40 -12.15
N THR A 113 -9.26 1.95 -13.28
CA THR A 113 -9.87 0.93 -14.12
C THR A 113 -8.81 -0.05 -14.60
N PHE A 114 -8.96 -1.32 -14.25
CA PHE A 114 -8.18 -2.43 -14.75
C PHE A 114 -9.03 -3.19 -15.79
N THR A 115 -8.55 -3.23 -17.04
CA THR A 115 -9.19 -3.95 -18.14
C THR A 115 -8.37 -5.19 -18.47
N PRO A 116 -8.86 -6.42 -18.21
CA PRO A 116 -8.20 -7.64 -18.65
C PRO A 116 -8.00 -7.67 -20.17
N THR A 117 -6.85 -8.17 -20.63
CA THR A 117 -6.55 -8.31 -22.07
C THR A 117 -7.26 -9.49 -22.73
N ALA A 118 -7.66 -10.47 -21.91
CA ALA A 118 -8.39 -11.65 -22.32
C ALA A 118 -9.61 -11.86 -21.39
N LEU A 119 -10.57 -12.66 -21.85
CA LEU A 119 -11.70 -13.06 -21.02
C LEU A 119 -11.22 -13.79 -19.77
N LEU A 120 -11.84 -13.47 -18.65
CA LEU A 120 -11.63 -14.19 -17.40
C LEU A 120 -12.18 -15.62 -17.54
N MET A 121 -11.56 -16.58 -16.84
CA MET A 121 -12.05 -17.95 -16.80
C MET A 121 -13.39 -18.00 -16.02
N PRO A 122 -14.37 -18.78 -16.48
CA PRO A 122 -15.64 -18.94 -15.78
C PRO A 122 -15.49 -19.72 -14.48
N SER A 123 -16.43 -19.54 -13.55
CA SER A 123 -16.46 -20.23 -12.24
C SER A 123 -15.13 -20.12 -11.47
N MET A 124 -14.45 -18.99 -11.56
CA MET A 124 -13.15 -18.77 -10.92
C MET A 124 -13.17 -17.55 -10.02
N THR A 125 -12.51 -17.66 -8.88
CA THR A 125 -12.25 -16.53 -7.99
C THR A 125 -11.14 -15.66 -8.55
N TYR A 126 -11.34 -14.35 -8.52
CA TYR A 126 -10.34 -13.35 -8.85
C TYR A 126 -10.16 -12.39 -7.67
N THR A 127 -8.93 -11.99 -7.40
CA THR A 127 -8.58 -11.06 -6.32
C THR A 127 -7.93 -9.81 -6.91
N ALA A 128 -8.60 -8.68 -6.77
CA ALA A 128 -8.08 -7.37 -7.11
C ALA A 128 -7.31 -6.80 -5.91
N SER A 129 -6.18 -6.14 -6.16
CA SER A 129 -5.40 -5.47 -5.13
C SER A 129 -4.89 -4.10 -5.58
N LEU A 130 -4.93 -3.16 -4.63
CA LEU A 130 -4.35 -1.83 -4.73
C LEU A 130 -3.21 -1.72 -3.71
N SER A 131 -2.05 -1.27 -4.19
CA SER A 131 -0.86 -1.08 -3.36
C SER A 131 -1.03 0.07 -2.39
N ALA A 132 -0.48 -0.08 -1.18
CA ALA A 132 -0.39 0.98 -0.18
C ALA A 132 0.37 2.22 -0.66
N TYR A 133 1.19 2.08 -1.72
CA TYR A 133 2.03 3.14 -2.28
C TYR A 133 1.35 4.02 -3.34
N ILE A 134 0.08 3.74 -3.71
CA ILE A 134 -0.70 4.65 -4.55
C ILE A 134 -0.87 5.97 -3.80
N GLN A 135 -0.68 7.11 -4.47
CA GLN A 135 -0.72 8.43 -3.83
C GLN A 135 -1.84 9.32 -4.37
N ASN A 136 -2.32 10.23 -3.52
CA ASN A 136 -3.15 11.35 -3.93
C ASN A 136 -2.30 12.44 -4.63
N THR A 137 -2.93 13.45 -5.22
CA THR A 137 -2.20 14.57 -5.87
C THR A 137 -1.39 15.43 -4.91
N SER A 138 -1.60 15.29 -3.60
CA SER A 138 -0.84 15.96 -2.53
C SER A 138 0.39 15.16 -2.09
N GLY A 139 0.57 13.93 -2.61
CA GLY A 139 1.68 13.03 -2.28
C GLY A 139 1.44 12.13 -1.06
N GLU A 140 0.24 12.12 -0.49
CA GLU A 140 -0.12 11.20 0.60
C GLU A 140 -0.49 9.83 0.02
N SER A 141 0.10 8.78 0.57
CA SER A 141 -0.16 7.40 0.14
C SER A 141 -1.44 6.84 0.74
N LEU A 142 -2.04 5.85 0.06
CA LEU A 142 -3.14 5.01 0.57
C LEU A 142 -2.81 4.40 1.95
N GLY A 143 -1.54 4.14 2.23
CA GLY A 143 -1.02 3.79 3.56
C GLY A 143 -1.25 2.33 3.95
N VAL A 144 -2.34 1.72 3.50
CA VAL A 144 -2.66 0.30 3.63
C VAL A 144 -3.02 -0.26 2.27
N SER A 145 -2.62 -1.50 1.99
CA SER A 145 -3.02 -2.18 0.75
C SER A 145 -4.49 -2.55 0.83
N HIS A 146 -5.24 -2.25 -0.22
CA HIS A 146 -6.64 -2.63 -0.33
C HIS A 146 -6.78 -3.85 -1.24
N ALA A 147 -7.62 -4.81 -0.88
CA ALA A 147 -7.86 -5.98 -1.70
C ALA A 147 -9.28 -6.52 -1.52
N TRP A 148 -9.86 -7.01 -2.61
CA TRP A 148 -11.18 -7.63 -2.62
C TRP A 148 -11.24 -8.72 -3.68
N TRP A 149 -12.22 -9.61 -3.58
CA TRP A 149 -12.38 -10.73 -4.51
C TRP A 149 -13.80 -10.81 -5.07
N PHE A 150 -13.93 -11.47 -6.23
CA PHE A 150 -15.20 -11.80 -6.86
C PHE A 150 -15.11 -13.15 -7.60
N ILE A 151 -16.25 -13.74 -7.96
CA ILE A 151 -16.34 -15.00 -8.71
C ILE A 151 -17.07 -14.77 -10.04
N THR A 152 -16.45 -15.23 -11.13
CA THR A 152 -17.06 -15.21 -12.45
C THR A 152 -18.21 -16.20 -12.60
N ALA A 153 -19.17 -15.86 -13.45
CA ALA A 153 -20.26 -16.75 -13.83
C ALA A 153 -19.75 -18.03 -14.50
N PRO A 154 -20.54 -19.12 -14.48
CA PRO A 154 -20.28 -20.33 -15.26
C PRO A 154 -20.18 -20.11 -16.76
#